data_AF-A0A3N5TQ28-F1
#
_entry.id   AF-A0A3N5TQ28-F1
#
_cell.length_a   1.000
_cell.length_b   1.000
_cell.length_c   1.000
_cell.angle_alpha   90.00
_cell.angle_beta   90.00
_cell.angle_gamma   90.00
#
_symmetry.space_group_name_H-M   'P 1'
#
loop_
_entity.id
_entity.type
_entity.pdbx_description
1 polymer ?
#
loop_
_entity_poly.entity_id
_entity_poly.type
_entity_poly.pdbx_seq_one_letter_code
_entity_poly.pdbx_strand_id
1 'polypeptide(L)'
;MNELEIIKSLWPKMGIDGKIIKKNRETSLIVPEITYFGQDGSLNNDSWAFKVGYAFRDALDIKYEERKINKEPYMVWTQGPHLNFKEGDMLHAKDGNRAVQVLSAKQMKWDSAKEEIYQGLVVYLEYVMSGDSLSKLKEHECTQMQFLQLLIDGQYDGSSVVKS
;
A
#
# COMPACT_ATOMS: atom_id res chain seq x y z
N MET A 1 9.03 -3.00 -9.80
CA MET A 1 9.46 -4.23 -9.07
C MET A 1 10.33 -3.93 -7.84
N ASN A 2 10.46 -2.67 -7.40
CA ASN A 2 11.24 -2.27 -6.22
C ASN A 2 10.33 -1.87 -5.03
N GLU A 3 9.12 -1.43 -5.32
CA GLU A 3 8.17 -0.82 -4.40
C GLU A 3 7.76 -1.78 -3.25
N LEU A 4 7.39 -3.03 -3.58
CA LEU A 4 7.02 -4.01 -2.55
C LEU A 4 8.23 -4.43 -1.70
N GLU A 5 9.42 -4.49 -2.29
CA GLU A 5 10.64 -4.86 -1.56
C GLU A 5 11.05 -3.77 -0.57
N ILE A 6 10.80 -2.50 -0.87
CA ILE A 6 10.96 -1.41 0.08
C ILE A 6 10.11 -1.67 1.33
N ILE A 7 8.81 -1.99 1.18
CA ILE A 7 7.92 -2.27 2.32
C ILE A 7 8.40 -3.49 3.11
N LYS A 8 8.68 -4.61 2.42
CA LYS A 8 9.17 -5.84 3.06
C LYS A 8 10.49 -5.62 3.80
N SER A 9 11.35 -4.73 3.31
CA SER A 9 12.62 -4.41 3.94
C SER A 9 12.45 -3.76 5.32
N LEU A 10 11.27 -3.15 5.59
CA LEU A 10 10.89 -2.49 6.84
C LEU A 10 10.23 -3.43 7.84
N TRP A 11 9.91 -4.66 7.44
CA TRP A 11 9.29 -5.63 8.34
C TRP A 11 10.25 -6.04 9.45
N PRO A 12 9.75 -6.26 10.68
CA PRO A 12 10.60 -6.77 11.75
C PRO A 12 11.20 -8.12 11.37
N LYS A 13 12.44 -8.36 11.78
CA LYS A 13 13.19 -9.60 11.49
C LYS A 13 13.80 -10.16 12.75
N MET A 14 13.99 -11.47 12.78
CA MET A 14 14.69 -12.13 13.87
C MET A 14 16.19 -11.80 13.82
N GLY A 15 16.72 -11.29 14.94
CA GLY A 15 18.13 -11.06 15.14
C GLY A 15 18.88 -12.36 15.43
N ILE A 16 20.21 -12.32 15.31
CA ILE A 16 21.10 -13.46 15.60
C ILE A 16 21.00 -13.88 17.08
N ASP A 17 20.61 -12.94 17.96
CA ASP A 17 20.41 -13.13 19.40
C ASP A 17 19.00 -13.64 19.76
N GLY A 18 18.17 -13.99 18.77
CA GLY A 18 16.79 -14.44 18.97
C GLY A 18 15.83 -13.31 19.36
N LYS A 19 16.21 -12.03 19.21
CA LYS A 19 15.31 -10.90 19.46
C LYS A 19 14.75 -10.32 18.17
N ILE A 20 13.50 -9.90 18.20
CA ILE A 20 12.86 -9.20 17.08
C ILE A 20 13.47 -7.80 16.93
N ILE A 21 14.09 -7.56 15.78
CA ILE A 21 14.59 -6.25 15.37
C ILE A 21 13.47 -5.54 14.61
N LYS A 22 12.84 -4.55 15.25
CA LYS A 22 11.89 -3.65 14.59
C LYS A 22 12.66 -2.54 13.89
N LYS A 23 12.32 -2.25 12.63
CA LYS A 23 12.85 -1.09 11.92
C LYS A 23 12.01 0.15 12.17
N ASN A 24 12.69 1.29 12.20
CA ASN A 24 12.05 2.58 12.16
C ASN A 24 11.55 2.87 10.73
N ARG A 25 10.66 3.86 10.60
CA ARG A 25 10.27 4.39 9.29
C ARG A 25 11.50 4.96 8.59
N GLU A 26 11.62 4.74 7.29
CA GLU A 26 12.75 5.16 6.46
C GLU A 26 12.36 6.31 5.54
N THR A 27 13.35 7.05 5.01
CA THR A 27 13.12 8.11 4.02
C THR A 27 12.96 7.58 2.59
N SER A 28 13.28 6.32 2.35
CA SER A 28 13.04 5.66 1.06
C SER A 28 11.55 5.34 0.92
N LEU A 29 10.89 5.97 -0.05
CA LEU A 29 9.46 5.83 -0.31
C LEU A 29 9.20 4.80 -1.41
N ILE A 30 8.02 4.19 -1.38
CA ILE A 30 7.55 3.33 -2.49
C ILE A 30 7.10 4.12 -3.72
N VAL A 31 6.98 5.44 -3.58
CA VAL A 31 6.65 6.37 -4.65
C VAL A 31 7.84 7.28 -4.93
N PRO A 32 8.03 7.79 -6.16
CA PRO A 32 9.21 8.57 -6.51
C PRO A 32 9.35 9.87 -5.70
N GLU A 33 8.26 10.62 -5.55
CA GLU A 33 8.24 11.92 -4.90
C GLU A 33 6.82 12.26 -4.42
N ILE A 34 6.70 13.06 -3.36
CA ILE A 34 5.41 13.57 -2.89
C ILE A 34 5.42 15.09 -2.94
N THR A 35 4.48 15.66 -3.71
CA THR A 35 4.25 17.10 -3.75
C THR A 35 3.12 17.48 -2.79
N TYR A 36 3.34 18.53 -1.99
CA TYR A 36 2.39 19.00 -0.98
C TYR A 36 2.26 20.54 -1.02
N PHE A 37 1.02 21.04 -0.92
CA PHE A 37 0.62 22.45 -0.88
C PHE A 37 1.02 23.32 -2.09
N GLY A 38 0.02 23.78 -2.85
CA GLY A 38 0.20 24.71 -3.98
C GLY A 38 0.50 24.04 -5.34
N GLN A 39 0.78 22.74 -5.34
CA GLN A 39 0.92 21.90 -6.53
C GLN A 39 0.14 20.61 -6.30
N ASP A 40 -1.09 20.52 -6.83
CA ASP A 40 -2.00 19.39 -7.10
C ASP A 40 -2.12 18.16 -6.16
N GLY A 41 -1.30 18.00 -5.11
CA GLY A 41 -1.29 16.86 -4.20
C GLY A 41 -1.08 15.53 -4.93
N SER A 42 0.16 15.23 -5.32
CA SER A 42 0.50 14.03 -6.08
C SER A 42 1.46 13.10 -5.33
N LEU A 43 1.29 11.79 -5.53
CA LEU A 43 2.28 10.78 -5.17
C LEU A 43 3.28 10.50 -6.31
N ASN A 44 3.14 11.20 -7.45
CA ASN A 44 4.01 11.08 -8.64
C ASN A 44 4.25 9.63 -9.09
N ASN A 45 3.21 8.81 -9.00
CA ASN A 45 3.22 7.38 -9.30
C ASN A 45 2.66 7.12 -10.70
N ASP A 46 3.08 7.89 -11.70
CA ASP A 46 2.58 7.82 -13.08
C ASP A 46 2.84 6.47 -13.75
N SER A 47 3.82 5.71 -13.26
CA SER A 47 4.13 4.34 -13.72
C SER A 47 3.13 3.27 -13.24
N TRP A 48 2.32 3.53 -12.21
CA TRP A 48 1.38 2.54 -11.66
C TRP A 48 0.17 2.34 -12.58
N ALA A 49 -0.39 1.14 -12.64
CA ALA A 49 -1.56 0.83 -13.46
C ALA A 49 -2.85 1.53 -12.97
N PHE A 50 -2.95 1.81 -11.66
CA PHE A 50 -4.09 2.50 -11.06
C PHE A 50 -3.76 3.93 -10.64
N LYS A 51 -4.79 4.79 -10.64
CA LYS A 51 -4.72 6.17 -10.16
C LYS A 51 -4.79 6.17 -8.63
N VAL A 52 -3.65 6.17 -7.96
CA VAL A 52 -3.57 6.25 -6.49
C VAL A 52 -3.16 7.65 -6.09
N GLY A 53 -4.14 8.46 -5.67
CA GLY A 53 -3.93 9.86 -5.31
C GLY A 53 -3.35 10.07 -3.91
N TYR A 54 -3.00 11.33 -3.60
CA TYR A 54 -2.40 11.73 -2.32
C TYR A 54 -3.23 11.37 -1.08
N ALA A 55 -4.56 11.23 -1.21
CA ALA A 55 -5.43 10.77 -0.13
C ALA A 55 -5.03 9.38 0.41
N PHE A 56 -4.44 8.52 -0.44
CA PHE A 56 -4.03 7.16 -0.08
C PHE A 56 -2.67 7.07 0.60
N ARG A 57 -1.95 8.18 0.82
CA ARG A 57 -0.67 8.17 1.55
C ARG A 57 -0.78 7.45 2.90
N ASP A 58 -1.91 7.60 3.60
CA ASP A 58 -2.14 6.95 4.89
C ASP A 58 -2.33 5.43 4.74
N ALA A 59 -3.00 4.98 3.67
CA ALA A 59 -3.15 3.56 3.34
C ALA A 59 -1.82 2.91 2.92
N LEU A 60 -0.92 3.71 2.32
CA LEU A 60 0.45 3.32 1.98
C LEU A 60 1.43 3.51 3.14
N ASP A 61 0.97 3.97 4.30
CA ASP A 61 1.77 4.30 5.48
C ASP A 61 2.94 5.24 5.17
N ILE A 62 2.65 6.31 4.43
CA ILE A 62 3.56 7.43 4.16
C ILE A 62 3.16 8.64 4.99
N LYS A 63 4.12 9.24 5.71
CA LYS A 63 3.86 10.34 6.66
C LYS A 63 4.91 11.43 6.53
N TYR A 64 4.48 12.67 6.71
CA TYR A 64 5.36 13.83 6.86
C TYR A 64 5.61 14.06 8.34
N GLU A 65 6.85 13.83 8.78
CA GLU A 65 7.19 13.84 10.20
C GLU A 65 8.52 14.55 10.46
N GLU A 66 8.68 15.07 11.68
CA GLU A 66 9.92 15.71 12.12
C GLU A 66 10.99 14.65 12.38
N ARG A 67 12.18 14.87 11.84
CA ARG A 67 13.40 14.12 12.13
C ARG A 67 14.48 15.07 12.63
N LYS A 68 15.45 14.54 13.38
CA LYS A 68 16.56 15.31 13.92
C LYS A 68 17.89 14.79 13.37
N ILE A 69 18.61 15.65 12.64
CA ILE A 69 19.99 15.42 12.24
C ILE A 69 20.83 16.47 12.95
N ASN A 70 21.89 16.05 13.65
CA ASN A 70 22.77 16.95 14.39
C ASN A 70 22.04 17.88 15.37
N LYS A 71 20.94 17.40 15.99
CA LYS A 71 20.04 18.11 16.91
C LYS A 71 19.13 19.17 16.26
N GLU A 72 19.23 19.39 14.96
CA GLU A 72 18.35 20.30 14.23
C GLU A 72 17.13 19.53 13.69
N PRO A 73 15.89 20.01 13.97
CA PRO A 73 14.68 19.42 13.45
C PRO A 73 14.48 19.77 11.97
N TYR A 74 14.08 18.80 11.17
CA TYR A 74 13.67 19.00 9.78
C TYR A 74 12.49 18.07 9.46
N MET A 75 11.57 18.56 8.63
CA MET A 75 10.41 17.78 8.22
C MET A 75 10.75 16.96 6.97
N VAL A 76 10.37 15.69 6.97
CA VAL A 76 10.65 14.80 5.84
C VAL A 76 9.55 13.75 5.68
N TRP A 77 9.32 13.33 4.44
CA TRP A 77 8.44 12.21 4.14
C TRP A 77 9.12 10.89 4.50
N THR A 78 8.35 9.99 5.12
CA THR A 78 8.84 8.69 5.57
C THR A 78 7.87 7.57 5.23
N GLN A 79 8.42 6.40 4.93
CA GLN A 79 7.71 5.16 4.65
C GLN A 79 7.71 4.26 5.89
N GLY A 80 6.52 3.75 6.25
CA GLY A 80 6.38 2.69 7.23
C GLY A 80 6.05 1.34 6.61
N PRO A 81 5.97 0.27 7.42
CA PRO A 81 5.86 -1.10 6.94
C PRO A 81 4.42 -1.60 6.70
N HIS A 82 3.39 -0.86 7.11
CA HIS A 82 2.03 -1.40 7.22
C HIS A 82 1.06 -0.81 6.20
N LEU A 83 0.58 -1.62 5.26
CA LEU A 83 -0.51 -1.21 4.38
C LEU A 83 -1.86 -1.32 5.08
N ASN A 84 -2.75 -0.38 4.77
CA ASN A 84 -4.07 -0.25 5.37
C ASN A 84 -5.10 0.36 4.41
N PHE A 85 -5.32 -0.28 3.26
CA PHE A 85 -6.51 0.01 2.45
C PHE A 85 -7.78 -0.33 3.25
N LYS A 86 -8.83 0.47 3.06
CA LYS A 86 -10.05 0.45 3.89
C LYS A 86 -11.29 0.24 3.05
N GLU A 87 -12.34 -0.23 3.71
CA GLU A 87 -13.68 -0.30 3.12
C GLU A 87 -14.09 1.05 2.51
N GLY A 88 -14.62 1.01 1.30
CA GLY A 88 -15.04 2.19 0.53
C GLY A 88 -13.95 2.78 -0.36
N ASP A 89 -12.67 2.39 -0.20
CA ASP A 89 -11.59 2.83 -1.08
C ASP A 89 -11.90 2.42 -2.53
N MET A 90 -11.99 3.40 -3.43
CA MET A 90 -12.27 3.20 -4.85
C MET A 90 -11.14 3.76 -5.71
N LEU A 91 -10.58 2.93 -6.58
CA LEU A 91 -9.47 3.30 -7.45
C LEU A 91 -9.77 2.93 -8.90
N HIS A 92 -9.56 3.89 -9.79
CA HIS A 92 -9.73 3.70 -11.23
C HIS A 92 -8.39 3.34 -11.87
N ALA A 93 -8.42 2.39 -12.80
CA ALA A 93 -7.28 2.11 -13.65
C ALA A 93 -6.98 3.33 -14.55
N LYS A 94 -5.70 3.51 -14.91
CA LYS A 94 -5.28 4.62 -15.77
C LYS A 94 -5.75 4.47 -17.20
N ASP A 95 -5.92 3.24 -17.65
CA ASP A 95 -6.47 2.92 -18.97
C ASP A 95 -7.96 3.28 -19.12
N GLY A 96 -8.64 3.61 -18.02
CA GLY A 96 -10.06 3.97 -18.00
C GLY A 96 -11.02 2.79 -18.24
N ASN A 97 -10.52 1.55 -18.28
CA ASN A 97 -11.35 0.38 -18.58
C ASN A 97 -11.81 -0.37 -17.33
N ARG A 98 -11.19 -0.11 -16.19
CA ARG A 98 -11.43 -0.85 -14.95
C ARG A 98 -11.45 0.06 -13.72
N ALA A 99 -12.18 -0.39 -12.70
CA ALA A 99 -12.11 0.18 -11.37
C ALA A 99 -12.18 -0.92 -10.32
N VAL A 100 -11.59 -0.67 -9.15
CA VAL A 100 -11.70 -1.56 -7.99
C VAL A 100 -12.26 -0.81 -6.81
N GLN A 101 -13.09 -1.48 -6.02
CA GLN A 101 -13.63 -0.94 -4.77
C GLN A 101 -13.42 -1.94 -3.64
N VAL A 102 -12.77 -1.51 -2.56
CA VAL A 102 -12.60 -2.32 -1.36
C VAL A 102 -13.94 -2.44 -0.63
N LEU A 103 -14.40 -3.67 -0.43
CA LEU A 103 -15.61 -4.00 0.31
C LEU A 103 -15.33 -4.19 1.81
N SER A 104 -14.20 -4.79 2.14
CA SER A 104 -13.76 -4.93 3.53
C SER A 104 -12.25 -5.13 3.57
N ALA A 105 -11.63 -4.75 4.67
CA ALA A 105 -10.20 -4.91 4.83
C ALA A 105 -9.78 -5.11 6.29
N LYS A 106 -8.67 -5.83 6.46
CA LYS A 106 -7.91 -5.93 7.69
C LYS A 106 -6.53 -5.35 7.44
N GLN A 107 -6.10 -4.42 8.28
CA GLN A 107 -4.79 -3.80 8.18
C GLN A 107 -3.65 -4.81 8.40
N MET A 108 -2.49 -4.51 7.83
CA MET A 108 -1.26 -5.19 8.20
C MET A 108 -0.91 -4.90 9.66
N LYS A 109 -0.34 -5.89 10.36
CA LYS A 109 0.19 -5.72 11.72
C LYS A 109 1.22 -6.79 12.04
N TRP A 110 2.05 -6.50 13.03
CA TRP A 110 2.88 -7.52 13.67
C TRP A 110 2.01 -8.51 14.44
N ASP A 111 2.19 -9.81 14.18
CA ASP A 111 1.65 -10.90 14.98
C ASP A 111 2.72 -11.36 15.96
N SER A 112 2.57 -10.99 17.24
CA SER A 112 3.54 -11.35 18.28
C SER A 112 3.51 -12.83 18.65
N ALA A 113 2.42 -13.55 18.39
CA ALA A 113 2.33 -14.97 18.71
C ALA A 113 3.05 -15.83 17.66
N LYS A 114 3.04 -15.39 16.41
CA LYS A 114 3.70 -16.06 15.28
C LYS A 114 5.07 -15.47 14.93
N GLU A 115 5.41 -14.34 15.55
CA GLU A 115 6.64 -13.59 15.27
C GLU A 115 6.79 -13.25 13.78
N GLU A 116 5.69 -12.89 13.13
CA GLU A 116 5.64 -12.56 11.71
C GLU A 116 4.73 -11.37 11.42
N ILE A 117 4.83 -10.82 10.21
CA ILE A 117 3.87 -9.82 9.73
C ILE A 117 2.62 -10.53 9.23
N TYR A 118 1.49 -10.26 9.89
CA TYR A 118 0.18 -10.51 9.31
C TYR A 118 -0.03 -9.51 8.17
N GLN A 119 -0.08 -9.99 6.94
CA GLN A 119 -0.19 -9.17 5.72
C GLN A 119 -1.57 -8.55 5.49
N GLY A 120 -2.49 -8.70 6.46
CA GLY A 120 -3.84 -8.19 6.33
C GLY A 120 -4.68 -8.98 5.34
N LEU A 121 -5.85 -8.44 5.04
CA LEU A 121 -6.80 -8.97 4.07
C LEU A 121 -7.47 -7.80 3.36
N VAL A 122 -7.78 -7.95 2.08
CA VAL A 122 -8.57 -7.02 1.28
C VAL A 122 -9.56 -7.86 0.47
N VAL A 123 -10.85 -7.60 0.67
CA VAL A 123 -11.91 -8.08 -0.21
C VAL A 123 -12.34 -6.90 -1.07
N TYR A 124 -12.35 -7.05 -2.39
CA TYR A 124 -12.70 -5.97 -3.32
C TYR A 124 -13.54 -6.45 -4.49
N LEU A 125 -14.35 -5.54 -5.05
CA LEU A 125 -15.04 -5.73 -6.32
C LEU A 125 -14.23 -5.12 -7.46
N GLU A 126 -14.08 -5.87 -8.54
CA GLU A 126 -13.63 -5.37 -9.83
C GLU A 126 -14.83 -4.98 -10.69
N TYR A 127 -14.70 -3.86 -11.39
CA TYR A 127 -15.67 -3.32 -12.32
C TYR A 127 -15.02 -3.15 -13.69
N VAL A 128 -15.80 -3.41 -14.74
CA VAL A 128 -15.48 -2.98 -16.10
C VAL A 128 -16.19 -1.67 -16.37
N MET A 129 -15.47 -0.72 -16.95
CA MET A 129 -16.00 0.55 -17.41
C MET A 129 -16.36 0.47 -18.89
N SER A 130 -17.52 0.98 -19.25
CA SER A 130 -17.95 1.12 -20.65
C SER A 130 -18.67 2.47 -20.79
N GLY A 131 -17.94 3.47 -21.32
CA GLY A 131 -18.37 4.87 -21.24
C GLY A 131 -18.51 5.30 -19.78
N ASP A 132 -19.67 5.87 -19.42
CA ASP A 132 -19.96 6.35 -18.06
C ASP A 132 -20.55 5.26 -17.15
N SER A 133 -20.68 4.01 -17.63
CA SER A 133 -21.28 2.91 -16.88
C SER A 133 -20.23 2.02 -16.22
N LEU A 134 -20.49 1.62 -14.96
CA LEU A 134 -19.73 0.59 -14.25
C LEU A 134 -20.55 -0.70 -14.17
N SER A 135 -20.00 -1.78 -14.71
CA SER A 135 -20.56 -3.12 -14.59
C SER A 135 -19.72 -3.97 -13.64
N LYS A 136 -20.33 -4.52 -12.60
CA LYS A 136 -19.66 -5.44 -11.66
C LYS A 136 -19.15 -6.66 -12.40
N LEU A 137 -17.87 -6.97 -12.28
CA LEU A 137 -17.27 -8.13 -12.89
C LEU A 137 -17.18 -9.28 -11.88
N LYS A 138 -16.44 -9.08 -10.79
CA LYS A 138 -16.11 -10.16 -9.85
C LYS A 138 -15.66 -9.62 -8.49
N GLU A 139 -15.89 -10.42 -7.44
CA GLU A 139 -15.31 -10.21 -6.11
C GLU A 139 -14.01 -11.02 -5.96
N HIS A 140 -13.03 -10.40 -5.31
CA HIS A 140 -11.71 -10.97 -5.07
C HIS A 140 -11.33 -10.82 -3.61
N GLU A 141 -10.53 -11.76 -3.11
CA GLU A 141 -9.93 -11.74 -1.79
C GLU A 141 -8.42 -11.92 -1.92
N CYS A 142 -7.64 -11.03 -1.29
CA CYS A 142 -6.18 -11.05 -1.32
C CYS A 142 -5.57 -10.38 -0.08
N THR A 143 -4.26 -10.40 0.06
CA THR A 143 -3.54 -9.64 1.09
C THR A 143 -3.42 -8.15 0.72
N GLN A 144 -3.08 -7.30 1.69
CA GLN A 144 -2.82 -5.88 1.42
C GLN A 144 -1.64 -5.69 0.42
N MET A 145 -0.63 -6.54 0.50
CA MET A 145 0.52 -6.53 -0.41
C MET A 145 0.13 -6.91 -1.85
N GLN A 146 -0.73 -7.91 -2.02
CA GLN A 146 -1.26 -8.30 -3.32
C GLN A 146 -2.18 -7.23 -3.91
N PHE A 147 -2.99 -6.58 -3.06
CA PHE A 147 -3.79 -5.44 -3.52
C PHE A 147 -2.91 -4.28 -3.97
N LEU A 148 -1.84 -3.94 -3.23
CA LEU A 148 -0.87 -2.96 -3.72
C LEU A 148 -0.20 -3.41 -5.03
N GLN A 149 0.15 -4.68 -5.16
CA GLN A 149 0.72 -5.24 -6.39
C GLN A 149 -0.22 -5.04 -7.59
N LEU A 150 -1.53 -5.26 -7.40
CA LEU A 150 -2.57 -4.99 -8.40
C LEU A 150 -2.55 -3.51 -8.82
N LEU A 151 -2.44 -2.59 -7.86
CA LEU A 151 -2.44 -1.16 -8.14
C LEU A 151 -1.21 -0.71 -8.94
N ILE A 152 -0.06 -1.33 -8.68
CA ILE A 152 1.21 -1.04 -9.36
C ILE A 152 1.23 -1.65 -10.75
N ASP A 153 1.03 -2.97 -10.87
CA ASP A 153 1.28 -3.73 -12.11
C ASP A 153 0.00 -3.96 -12.95
N GLY A 154 -1.18 -3.67 -12.41
CA GLY A 154 -2.47 -3.89 -13.08
C GLY A 154 -3.00 -5.32 -12.98
N GLN A 155 -2.22 -6.21 -12.37
CA GLN A 155 -2.52 -7.61 -12.08
C GLN A 155 -1.67 -8.11 -10.91
N TYR A 156 -2.08 -9.21 -10.29
CA TYR A 156 -1.22 -10.02 -9.43
C TYR A 156 -1.55 -11.49 -9.64
N ASP A 157 -0.56 -12.36 -9.48
CA ASP A 157 -0.77 -13.80 -9.56
C ASP A 157 -1.53 -14.26 -8.32
N GLY A 158 -2.85 -14.33 -8.45
CA GLY A 158 -3.76 -14.78 -7.42
C GLY A 158 -3.73 -16.29 -7.27
N SER A 159 -2.75 -16.83 -6.54
CA SER A 159 -3.00 -18.08 -5.81
C SER A 159 -4.01 -17.75 -4.73
N SER A 160 -5.27 -18.15 -4.95
CA SER A 160 -6.36 -17.99 -3.99
C SER A 160 -5.92 -18.54 -2.63
N VAL A 161 -6.06 -17.76 -1.57
CA VAL A 161 -5.87 -18.28 -0.22
C VAL A 161 -6.96 -19.33 -0.01
N VAL A 162 -6.57 -20.60 -0.10
CA VAL A 162 -7.45 -21.74 0.19
C VAL A 162 -7.90 -21.58 1.64
N LYS A 163 -9.21 -21.44 1.84
CA LYS A 163 -9.83 -21.49 3.17
C LYS A 163 -9.49 -22.86 3.79
N SER A 164 -8.66 -22.86 4.82
CA SER A 164 -8.50 -23.99 5.76
C SER A 164 -9.60 -23.95 6.82
#